data_AF-A0A947PY35-F1
#
_entry.id   AF-A0A947PY35-F1
#
_cell.length_a   1.000
_cell.length_b   1.000
_cell.length_c   1.000
_cell.angle_alpha   90.00
_cell.angle_beta   90.00
_cell.angle_gamma   90.00
#
_symmetry.space_group_name_H-M   'P 1'
#
loop_
_entity.id
_entity.type
_entity.pdbx_description
1 polymer ?
#
loop_
_entity_poly.entity_id
_entity_poly.type
_entity_poly.pdbx_seq_one_letter_code
_entity_poly.pdbx_strand_id
1 'polypeptide(L)'
;MRQFDEEAGAQMECFVQDFRRMYRERNEALREVTRAHQAGLLQLSLAAEKKDDDTGVHIVRMGYLAEALALCLGQSPAYARMLRQAAPMHDIGKIGIPDSVLKKPGPLTDEERQVMNTHAAMGAEILGRSHIPVFLMASELALTHHERYDGTGYPAGLVGDAIPLSGRITAVVDFFDALTMDRVYRPAFTVERALSMLVAESGAAFDPMVVNAFLAHAEEIDALRCRITRERPSFEALIDSL
;
A
#
# COMPACT_ATOMS: atom_id res chain seq x y z
N MET A 1 18.69 -37.89 51.50
CA MET A 1 17.71 -37.60 50.44
C MET A 1 17.13 -36.22 50.73
N ARG A 2 17.12 -35.31 49.75
CA ARG A 2 16.82 -33.85 49.82
C ARG A 2 17.98 -32.93 50.22
N GLN A 3 18.91 -32.76 49.28
CA GLN A 3 19.76 -31.56 49.18
C GLN A 3 20.04 -31.23 47.70
N PHE A 4 19.11 -31.63 46.83
CA PHE A 4 18.88 -31.01 45.53
C PHE A 4 17.56 -30.27 45.73
N ASP A 5 17.57 -28.99 46.13
CA ASP A 5 16.27 -28.32 46.25
C ASP A 5 16.33 -26.79 46.14
N GLU A 6 17.25 -26.09 46.80
CA GLU A 6 17.21 -24.61 46.79
C GLU A 6 18.20 -23.95 45.83
N GLU A 7 19.47 -24.34 45.84
CA GLU A 7 20.47 -23.71 44.94
C GLU A 7 20.22 -24.02 43.46
N ALA A 8 19.83 -25.27 43.15
CA ALA A 8 19.44 -25.66 41.80
C ALA A 8 18.13 -24.97 41.36
N GLY A 9 17.21 -24.73 42.30
CA GLY A 9 15.98 -23.96 42.07
C GLY A 9 16.28 -22.48 41.77
N ALA A 10 17.11 -21.84 42.60
CA ALA A 10 17.55 -20.46 42.40
C ALA A 10 18.35 -20.28 41.11
N GLN A 11 19.20 -21.26 40.76
CA GLN A 11 19.93 -21.25 39.50
C GLN A 11 18.99 -21.42 38.29
N MET A 12 18.00 -22.31 38.38
CA MET A 12 16.97 -22.46 37.35
C MET A 12 16.13 -21.19 37.19
N GLU A 13 15.75 -20.54 38.29
CA GLU A 13 15.02 -19.26 38.26
C GLU A 13 15.84 -18.16 37.58
N CYS A 14 17.14 -18.07 37.88
CA CYS A 14 18.06 -17.16 37.21
C CYS A 14 18.12 -17.42 35.70
N PHE A 15 18.30 -18.69 35.29
CA PHE A 15 18.28 -19.09 33.86
C PHE A 15 16.96 -18.74 33.17
N VAL A 16 15.81 -18.95 33.81
CA VAL A 16 14.51 -18.60 33.25
C VAL A 16 14.36 -17.09 33.10
N GLN A 17 14.84 -16.29 34.07
CA GLN A 17 14.84 -14.84 33.98
C GLN A 17 15.76 -14.32 32.86
N ASP A 18 16.96 -14.88 32.75
CA ASP A 18 17.90 -14.57 31.68
C ASP A 18 17.34 -14.94 30.31
N PHE A 19 16.74 -16.13 30.16
CA PHE A 19 16.11 -16.55 28.91
C PHE A 19 14.94 -15.63 28.54
N ARG A 20 14.10 -15.24 29.51
CA ARG A 20 13.01 -14.27 29.28
C ARG A 20 13.54 -12.89 28.86
N ARG A 21 14.65 -12.43 29.45
CA ARG A 21 15.32 -11.19 29.05
C ARG A 21 15.84 -11.30 27.62
N MET A 22 16.65 -12.32 27.32
CA MET A 22 17.21 -12.56 25.98
C MET A 22 16.10 -12.70 24.92
N TYR A 23 15.01 -13.40 25.23
CA TYR A 23 13.88 -13.56 24.31
C TYR A 23 13.19 -12.22 24.02
N ARG A 24 13.03 -11.36 25.03
CA ARG A 24 12.48 -10.01 24.85
C ARG A 24 13.41 -9.14 24.01
N GLU A 25 14.69 -9.09 24.36
CA GLU A 25 15.72 -8.33 23.61
C GLU A 25 15.80 -8.78 22.15
N ARG A 26 15.82 -10.09 21.91
CA ARG A 26 15.80 -10.64 20.55
C ARG A 26 14.54 -10.22 19.79
N ASN A 27 13.37 -10.31 20.41
CA ASN A 27 12.12 -9.93 19.75
C ASN A 27 12.03 -8.43 19.48
N GLU A 28 12.59 -7.61 20.36
CA GLU A 28 12.69 -6.16 20.17
C GLU A 28 13.63 -5.84 19.00
N ALA A 29 14.82 -6.44 18.97
CA ALA A 29 15.77 -6.29 17.86
C ALA A 29 15.15 -6.75 16.51
N LEU A 30 14.42 -7.87 16.49
CA LEU A 30 13.73 -8.33 15.27
C LEU A 30 12.64 -7.35 14.81
N ARG A 31 11.93 -6.71 15.74
CA ARG A 31 10.94 -5.67 15.42
C ARG A 31 11.60 -4.42 14.88
N GLU A 32 12.72 -3.98 15.47
CA GLU A 32 13.48 -2.83 14.96
C GLU A 32 14.01 -3.08 13.55
N VAL A 33 14.58 -4.25 13.28
CA VAL A 33 15.05 -4.62 11.93
C VAL A 33 13.89 -4.62 10.93
N THR A 34 12.73 -5.18 11.31
CA THR A 34 11.54 -5.20 10.45
C THR A 34 11.08 -3.77 10.14
N ARG A 35 10.99 -2.91 11.17
CA ARG A 35 10.62 -1.49 11.01
C ARG A 35 11.59 -0.73 10.14
N ALA A 36 12.90 -0.91 10.34
CA ALA A 36 13.93 -0.25 9.54
C ALA A 36 13.85 -0.69 8.07
N HIS A 37 13.57 -1.96 7.81
CA HIS A 37 13.41 -2.48 6.45
C HIS A 37 12.15 -1.91 5.77
N GLN A 38 11.02 -1.86 6.48
CA GLN A 38 9.79 -1.20 6.01
C GLN A 38 9.98 0.28 5.74
N ALA A 39 10.63 1.00 6.66
CA ALA A 39 10.92 2.41 6.50
C ALA A 39 11.80 2.66 5.26
N GLY A 40 12.84 1.84 5.04
CA GLY A 40 13.71 1.97 3.87
C GLY A 40 12.95 1.82 2.54
N LEU A 41 12.07 0.83 2.42
CA LEU A 41 11.28 0.62 1.19
C LEU A 41 10.21 1.69 0.98
N LEU A 42 9.60 2.19 2.05
CA LEU A 42 8.69 3.34 1.96
C LEU A 42 9.42 4.61 1.52
N GLN A 43 10.65 4.85 1.99
CA GLN A 43 11.47 5.97 1.53
C GLN A 43 11.83 5.86 0.04
N LEU A 44 12.10 4.65 -0.45
CA LEU A 44 12.30 4.42 -1.89
C LEU A 44 11.03 4.64 -2.70
N SER A 45 9.87 4.24 -2.17
CA SER A 45 8.58 4.51 -2.79
C SER A 45 8.30 6.01 -2.87
N LEU A 46 8.62 6.76 -1.81
CA LEU A 46 8.57 8.22 -1.82
C LEU A 46 9.54 8.83 -2.85
N ALA A 47 10.74 8.28 -3.00
CA ALA A 47 11.68 8.75 -4.01
C ALA A 47 11.16 8.49 -5.43
N ALA A 48 10.50 7.35 -5.67
CA ALA A 48 9.84 7.05 -6.94
C ALA A 48 8.68 8.01 -7.22
N GLU A 49 7.84 8.30 -6.22
CA GLU A 49 6.76 9.29 -6.35
C GLU A 49 7.30 10.69 -6.61
N LYS A 50 8.33 11.14 -5.88
CA LYS A 50 8.95 12.46 -6.12
C LYS A 50 9.55 12.61 -7.52
N LYS A 51 9.87 11.50 -8.18
CA LYS A 51 10.32 11.51 -9.57
C LYS A 51 9.16 11.79 -10.54
N ASP A 52 7.93 11.45 -10.15
CA ASP A 52 6.68 11.56 -10.92
C ASP A 52 5.83 12.79 -10.55
N ASP A 53 5.64 13.08 -9.26
CA ASP A 53 4.87 14.20 -8.71
C ASP A 53 5.50 14.80 -7.42
N ASP A 54 5.35 16.10 -7.21
CA ASP A 54 6.18 16.90 -6.29
C ASP A 54 5.83 16.77 -4.79
N THR A 55 4.65 16.26 -4.44
CA THR A 55 4.12 16.44 -3.06
C THR A 55 4.26 15.24 -2.13
N GLY A 56 4.28 14.00 -2.64
CA GLY A 56 4.41 12.77 -1.83
C GLY A 56 3.25 12.48 -0.85
N VAL A 57 2.30 13.40 -0.65
CA VAL A 57 1.16 13.23 0.28
C VAL A 57 0.21 12.13 -0.21
N HIS A 58 0.16 11.91 -1.52
CA HIS A 58 -0.62 10.85 -2.16
C HIS A 58 -0.32 9.46 -1.55
N ILE A 59 0.96 9.09 -1.44
CA ILE A 59 1.38 7.80 -0.87
C ILE A 59 0.81 7.59 0.54
N VAL A 60 0.80 8.63 1.38
CA VAL A 60 0.30 8.54 2.75
C VAL A 60 -1.22 8.33 2.75
N ARG A 61 -1.94 9.05 1.89
CA ARG A 61 -3.40 8.86 1.74
C ARG A 61 -3.73 7.47 1.21
N MET A 62 -2.98 6.97 0.24
CA MET A 62 -3.16 5.61 -0.31
C MET A 62 -3.21 4.56 0.80
N GLY A 63 -2.28 4.62 1.76
CA GLY A 63 -2.30 3.72 2.91
C GLY A 63 -3.59 3.82 3.74
N TYR A 64 -3.92 5.01 4.24
CA TYR A 64 -5.08 5.18 5.13
C TYR A 64 -6.42 4.92 4.43
N LEU A 65 -6.57 5.33 3.18
CA LEU A 65 -7.80 5.10 2.42
C LEU A 65 -7.98 3.61 2.06
N ALA A 66 -6.90 2.90 1.72
CA ALA A 66 -6.95 1.47 1.48
C ALA A 66 -7.29 0.68 2.76
N GLU A 67 -6.76 1.09 3.92
CA GLU A 67 -7.14 0.52 5.22
C GLU A 67 -8.64 0.71 5.49
N ALA A 68 -9.13 1.94 5.34
CA ALA A 68 -10.53 2.27 5.59
C ALA A 68 -11.45 1.45 4.69
N LEU A 69 -11.16 1.37 3.40
CA LEU A 69 -11.98 0.61 2.46
C LEU A 69 -11.93 -0.90 2.75
N ALA A 70 -10.77 -1.45 3.11
CA ALA A 70 -10.65 -2.85 3.52
C ALA A 70 -11.52 -3.17 4.74
N LEU A 71 -11.56 -2.27 5.74
CA LEU A 71 -12.43 -2.42 6.91
C LEU A 71 -13.91 -2.35 6.53
N CYS A 72 -14.29 -1.43 5.64
CA CYS A 72 -15.67 -1.32 5.13
C CYS A 72 -16.12 -2.59 4.39
N LEU A 73 -15.18 -3.27 3.71
CA LEU A 73 -15.38 -4.57 3.07
C LEU A 73 -15.42 -5.75 4.05
N GLY A 74 -15.37 -5.50 5.36
CA GLY A 74 -15.44 -6.53 6.39
C GLY A 74 -14.14 -7.32 6.58
N GLN A 75 -13.01 -6.83 6.05
CA GLN A 75 -11.72 -7.48 6.26
C GLN A 75 -11.24 -7.32 7.71
N SER A 76 -10.40 -8.25 8.15
CA SER A 76 -9.84 -8.19 9.50
C SER A 76 -8.97 -6.93 9.69
N PRO A 77 -8.90 -6.37 10.92
CA PRO A 77 -7.99 -5.26 11.22
C PRO A 77 -6.52 -5.58 10.91
N ALA A 78 -6.12 -6.85 10.96
CA ALA A 78 -4.77 -7.27 10.60
C ALA A 78 -4.52 -7.13 9.09
N TYR A 79 -5.47 -7.56 8.25
CA TYR A 79 -5.37 -7.40 6.79
C TYR A 79 -5.40 -5.91 6.40
N ALA A 80 -6.33 -5.14 6.95
CA ALA A 80 -6.47 -3.72 6.64
C ALA A 80 -5.20 -2.93 7.00
N ARG A 81 -4.59 -3.21 8.17
CA ARG A 81 -3.30 -2.61 8.55
C ARG A 81 -2.15 -3.03 7.65
N MET A 82 -2.13 -4.29 7.18
CA MET A 82 -1.11 -4.74 6.23
C MET A 82 -1.27 -4.00 4.90
N LEU A 83 -2.50 -3.81 4.44
CA LEU A 83 -2.78 -3.04 3.22
C LEU A 83 -2.41 -1.57 3.37
N ARG A 84 -2.62 -0.97 4.55
CA ARG A 84 -2.15 0.40 4.88
C ARG A 84 -0.67 0.57 4.64
N GLN A 85 0.11 -0.43 5.02
CA GLN A 85 1.57 -0.42 4.87
C GLN A 85 1.98 -0.75 3.44
N ALA A 86 1.22 -1.59 2.73
CA ALA A 86 1.57 -2.10 1.41
C ALA A 86 1.17 -1.16 0.25
N ALA A 87 -0.04 -0.61 0.25
CA ALA A 87 -0.58 0.25 -0.82
C ALA A 87 0.30 1.49 -1.16
N PRO A 88 0.99 2.14 -0.19
CA PRO A 88 1.99 3.16 -0.45
C PRO A 88 3.08 2.80 -1.48
N MET A 89 3.35 1.51 -1.68
CA MET A 89 4.45 1.03 -2.53
C MET A 89 4.00 0.59 -3.94
N HIS A 90 2.72 0.78 -4.31
CA HIS A 90 2.17 0.29 -5.58
C HIS A 90 2.98 0.78 -6.81
N ASP A 91 3.47 2.01 -6.74
CA ASP A 91 4.16 2.70 -7.83
C ASP A 91 5.69 2.72 -7.72
N ILE A 92 6.29 1.94 -6.80
CA ILE A 92 7.76 1.92 -6.58
C ILE A 92 8.54 1.62 -7.87
N GLY A 93 7.94 0.87 -8.80
CA GLY A 93 8.54 0.53 -10.08
C GLY A 93 8.80 1.72 -11.01
N LYS A 94 8.15 2.89 -10.79
CA LYS A 94 8.40 4.13 -11.55
C LYS A 94 9.86 4.59 -11.47
N ILE A 95 10.60 4.13 -10.46
CA ILE A 95 12.05 4.36 -10.38
C ILE A 95 12.80 3.88 -11.63
N GLY A 96 12.35 2.78 -12.24
CA GLY A 96 12.93 2.18 -13.44
C GLY A 96 12.48 2.78 -14.77
N ILE A 97 11.46 3.65 -14.77
CA ILE A 97 10.92 4.25 -15.99
C ILE A 97 11.83 5.40 -16.47
N PRO A 98 12.21 5.46 -17.76
CA PRO A 98 13.01 6.57 -18.29
C PRO A 98 12.31 7.93 -18.14
N ASP A 99 13.06 8.96 -17.76
CA ASP A 99 12.53 10.33 -17.60
C ASP A 99 11.86 10.86 -18.88
N SER A 100 12.36 10.46 -20.07
CA SER A 100 11.75 10.84 -21.35
C SER A 100 10.33 10.31 -21.55
N VAL A 101 9.96 9.24 -20.84
CA VAL A 101 8.60 8.67 -20.83
C VAL A 101 7.83 9.20 -19.62
N LEU A 102 8.41 9.12 -18.42
CA LEU A 102 7.74 9.50 -17.16
C LEU A 102 7.36 10.98 -17.13
N LYS A 103 8.26 11.87 -17.60
CA LYS A 103 8.09 13.33 -17.54
C LYS A 103 7.68 13.94 -18.88
N LYS A 104 7.18 13.11 -19.82
CA LYS A 104 6.81 13.58 -21.15
C LYS A 104 5.65 14.59 -21.06
N PRO A 105 5.78 15.80 -21.64
CA PRO A 105 4.65 16.72 -21.75
C PRO A 105 3.67 16.22 -22.83
N GLY A 106 2.45 15.86 -22.42
CA GLY A 106 1.38 15.41 -23.32
C GLY A 106 1.19 13.90 -23.35
N PRO A 107 0.40 13.37 -24.30
CA PRO A 107 0.08 11.94 -24.35
C PRO A 107 1.29 11.10 -24.76
N LEU A 108 1.43 9.92 -24.13
CA LEU A 108 2.39 8.90 -24.56
C LEU A 108 1.96 8.26 -25.89
N THR A 109 2.93 7.87 -26.73
CA THR A 109 2.71 6.95 -27.85
C THR A 109 2.43 5.54 -27.34
N ASP A 110 2.07 4.61 -28.23
CA ASP A 110 1.81 3.22 -27.84
C ASP A 110 3.08 2.53 -27.33
N GLU A 111 4.24 2.80 -27.91
CA GLU A 111 5.53 2.27 -27.45
C GLU A 111 5.91 2.85 -26.08
N GLU A 112 5.73 4.16 -25.89
CA GLU A 112 5.98 4.82 -24.60
C GLU A 112 5.01 4.33 -23.52
N ARG A 113 3.74 4.05 -23.88
CA ARG A 113 2.76 3.41 -23.01
C ARG A 113 3.23 2.03 -22.58
N GLN A 114 3.72 1.21 -23.51
CA GLN A 114 4.28 -0.11 -23.19
C GLN A 114 5.43 0.00 -22.19
N VAL A 115 6.33 0.97 -22.38
CA VAL A 115 7.42 1.25 -21.42
C VAL A 115 6.84 1.67 -20.07
N MET A 116 5.91 2.62 -20.02
CA MET A 116 5.28 3.07 -18.78
C MET A 116 4.62 1.91 -18.02
N ASN A 117 3.87 1.05 -18.71
CA ASN A 117 3.17 -0.08 -18.10
C ASN A 117 4.11 -1.10 -17.43
N THR A 118 5.41 -1.10 -17.77
CA THR A 118 6.39 -2.00 -17.12
C THR A 118 6.62 -1.69 -15.63
N HIS A 119 6.23 -0.51 -15.14
CA HIS A 119 6.43 -0.14 -13.73
C HIS A 119 5.75 -1.14 -12.78
N ALA A 120 4.58 -1.68 -13.15
CA ALA A 120 3.85 -2.64 -12.34
C ALA A 120 4.69 -3.92 -12.12
N ALA A 121 5.23 -4.49 -13.20
CA ALA A 121 6.09 -5.67 -13.14
C ALA A 121 7.43 -5.38 -12.43
N MET A 122 8.05 -4.22 -12.68
CA MET A 122 9.28 -3.82 -12.00
C MET A 122 9.07 -3.64 -10.49
N GLY A 123 7.97 -3.01 -10.09
CA GLY A 123 7.62 -2.82 -8.68
C GLY A 123 7.40 -4.16 -7.98
N ALA A 124 6.68 -5.08 -8.63
CA ALA A 124 6.50 -6.43 -8.15
C ALA A 124 7.84 -7.18 -7.98
N GLU A 125 8.78 -7.04 -8.92
CA GLU A 125 10.11 -7.64 -8.83
C GLU A 125 10.93 -7.08 -7.67
N ILE A 126 10.92 -5.75 -7.47
CA ILE A 126 11.64 -5.09 -6.37
C ILE A 126 11.13 -5.59 -5.02
N LEU A 127 9.81 -5.65 -4.84
CA LEU A 127 9.17 -5.99 -3.58
C LEU A 127 9.14 -7.50 -3.32
N GLY A 128 8.98 -8.31 -4.36
CA GLY A 128 8.81 -9.77 -4.30
C GLY A 128 10.07 -10.54 -3.91
N ARG A 129 11.23 -9.87 -3.83
CA ARG A 129 12.49 -10.46 -3.33
C ARG A 129 12.49 -10.67 -1.81
N SER A 130 11.55 -10.07 -1.09
CA SER A 130 11.43 -10.20 0.36
C SER A 130 10.43 -11.29 0.75
N HIS A 131 10.67 -11.95 1.89
CA HIS A 131 9.76 -12.93 2.49
C HIS A 131 8.83 -12.32 3.56
N ILE A 132 8.92 -11.01 3.81
CA ILE A 132 8.07 -10.36 4.81
C ILE A 132 6.66 -10.16 4.23
N PRO A 133 5.59 -10.55 4.96
CA PRO A 133 4.21 -10.53 4.44
C PRO A 133 3.76 -9.22 3.81
N VAL A 134 4.16 -8.08 4.40
CA VAL A 134 3.81 -6.75 3.87
C VAL A 134 4.36 -6.51 2.47
N PHE A 135 5.57 -7.01 2.15
CA PHE A 135 6.18 -6.82 0.83
C PHE A 135 5.65 -7.82 -0.18
N LEU A 136 5.23 -9.01 0.27
CA LEU A 136 4.51 -9.94 -0.59
C LEU A 136 3.17 -9.34 -1.02
N MET A 137 2.41 -8.75 -0.09
CA MET A 137 1.18 -8.01 -0.41
C MET A 137 1.46 -6.79 -1.29
N ALA A 138 2.54 -6.05 -1.01
CA ALA A 138 2.94 -4.90 -1.82
C ALA A 138 3.34 -5.30 -3.26
N SER A 139 4.04 -6.42 -3.41
CA SER A 139 4.40 -7.00 -4.71
C SER A 139 3.14 -7.43 -5.48
N GLU A 140 2.19 -8.08 -4.81
CA GLU A 140 0.90 -8.49 -5.38
C GLU A 140 0.10 -7.28 -5.90
N LEU A 141 -0.07 -6.23 -5.10
CA LEU A 141 -0.80 -5.04 -5.53
C LEU A 141 -0.02 -4.19 -6.55
N ALA A 142 1.31 -4.10 -6.45
CA ALA A 142 2.12 -3.40 -7.45
C ALA A 142 1.94 -4.04 -8.84
N LEU A 143 1.84 -5.38 -8.89
CA LEU A 143 1.58 -6.10 -10.12
C LEU A 143 0.15 -5.90 -10.65
N THR A 144 -0.83 -5.68 -9.78
CA THR A 144 -2.26 -5.85 -10.12
C THR A 144 -3.13 -4.60 -10.00
N HIS A 145 -2.62 -3.48 -9.49
CA HIS A 145 -3.41 -2.24 -9.31
C HIS A 145 -3.86 -1.57 -10.63
N HIS A 146 -3.27 -1.97 -11.76
CA HIS A 146 -3.70 -1.56 -13.10
C HIS A 146 -4.40 -2.67 -13.90
N GLU A 147 -4.65 -3.83 -13.28
CA GLU A 147 -5.58 -4.79 -13.84
C GLU A 147 -6.99 -4.20 -13.80
N ARG A 148 -7.76 -4.46 -14.85
CA ARG A 148 -9.15 -4.01 -14.98
C ARG A 148 -10.06 -5.20 -14.79
N TYR A 149 -11.16 -5.01 -14.06
CA TYR A 149 -12.09 -6.09 -13.74
C TYR A 149 -12.63 -6.83 -14.98
N ASP A 150 -12.75 -6.14 -16.12
CA ASP A 150 -13.13 -6.66 -17.44
C ASP A 150 -12.03 -7.41 -18.22
N GLY A 151 -10.79 -7.44 -17.72
CA GLY A 151 -9.64 -8.10 -18.37
C GLY A 151 -8.87 -7.25 -19.36
N THR A 152 -9.23 -5.98 -19.56
CA THR A 152 -8.54 -5.06 -20.49
C THR A 152 -7.36 -4.31 -19.84
N GLY A 153 -7.02 -4.67 -18.61
CA GLY A 153 -5.91 -4.09 -17.85
C GLY A 153 -4.56 -4.71 -18.19
N TYR A 154 -3.57 -4.40 -17.36
CA TYR A 154 -2.19 -4.87 -17.54
C TYR A 154 -1.54 -5.14 -16.16
N PRO A 155 -0.45 -5.93 -16.10
CA PRO A 155 0.31 -6.53 -17.21
C PRO A 155 -0.19 -7.91 -17.67
N ALA A 156 -1.00 -8.61 -16.88
CA ALA A 156 -1.39 -9.98 -17.14
C ALA A 156 -2.81 -10.12 -17.73
N GLY A 157 -3.63 -9.06 -17.68
CA GLY A 157 -5.00 -9.09 -18.20
C GLY A 157 -5.91 -9.98 -17.34
N LEU A 158 -5.74 -9.90 -16.02
CA LEU A 158 -6.53 -10.67 -15.06
C LEU A 158 -7.98 -10.19 -15.08
N VAL A 159 -8.92 -11.13 -14.90
CA VAL A 159 -10.37 -10.86 -15.00
C VAL A 159 -11.06 -11.14 -13.68
N GLY A 160 -11.91 -10.22 -13.25
CA GLY A 160 -12.76 -10.40 -12.08
C GLY A 160 -11.99 -10.74 -10.81
N ASP A 161 -12.39 -11.84 -10.15
CA ASP A 161 -11.79 -12.31 -8.90
C ASP A 161 -10.39 -12.92 -9.05
N ALA A 162 -9.89 -13.11 -10.28
CA ALA A 162 -8.49 -13.45 -10.50
C ALA A 162 -7.56 -12.29 -10.09
N ILE A 163 -8.08 -11.05 -10.06
CA ILE A 163 -7.38 -9.91 -9.49
C ILE A 163 -7.45 -10.03 -7.96
N PRO A 164 -6.30 -10.06 -7.26
CA PRO A 164 -6.28 -10.07 -5.80
C PRO A 164 -7.05 -8.90 -5.21
N LEU A 165 -7.70 -9.12 -4.06
CA LEU A 165 -8.49 -8.07 -3.41
C LEU A 165 -7.65 -6.85 -3.05
N SER A 166 -6.37 -7.04 -2.72
CA SER A 166 -5.39 -5.98 -2.49
C SER A 166 -5.30 -5.05 -3.71
N GLY A 167 -5.08 -5.59 -4.91
CA GLY A 167 -5.05 -4.85 -6.17
C GLY A 167 -6.37 -4.15 -6.50
N ARG A 168 -7.51 -4.83 -6.29
CA ARG A 168 -8.85 -4.24 -6.51
C ARG A 168 -9.14 -3.05 -5.60
N ILE A 169 -8.79 -3.14 -4.32
CA ILE A 169 -8.92 -2.03 -3.36
C ILE A 169 -8.00 -0.88 -3.77
N THR A 170 -6.73 -1.17 -4.04
CA THR A 170 -5.74 -0.16 -4.42
C THR A 170 -6.14 0.58 -5.70
N ALA A 171 -6.65 -0.11 -6.72
CA ALA A 171 -7.10 0.51 -7.97
C ALA A 171 -8.22 1.55 -7.76
N VAL A 172 -9.21 1.23 -6.91
CA VAL A 172 -10.31 2.14 -6.59
C VAL A 172 -9.82 3.36 -5.80
N VAL A 173 -8.95 3.13 -4.81
CA VAL A 173 -8.41 4.19 -3.96
C VAL A 173 -7.50 5.12 -4.77
N ASP A 174 -6.62 4.57 -5.60
CA ASP A 174 -5.71 5.34 -6.46
C ASP A 174 -6.50 6.22 -7.42
N PHE A 175 -7.49 5.64 -8.11
CA PHE A 175 -8.35 6.39 -9.02
C PHE A 175 -9.05 7.57 -8.31
N PHE A 176 -9.66 7.34 -7.15
CA PHE A 176 -10.34 8.39 -6.41
C PHE A 176 -9.38 9.48 -5.90
N ASP A 177 -8.26 9.09 -5.28
CA ASP A 177 -7.29 10.06 -4.76
C ASP A 177 -6.66 10.87 -5.89
N ALA A 178 -6.27 10.22 -6.98
CA ALA A 178 -5.70 10.88 -8.15
C ALA A 178 -6.66 11.89 -8.77
N LEU A 179 -7.98 11.63 -8.80
CA LEU A 179 -8.98 12.55 -9.35
C LEU A 179 -9.33 13.73 -8.44
N THR A 180 -9.25 13.55 -7.12
CA THR A 180 -9.61 14.57 -6.12
C THR A 180 -8.42 15.41 -5.66
N MET A 181 -7.29 15.30 -6.37
CA MET A 181 -6.08 16.08 -6.16
C MET A 181 -5.76 16.97 -7.35
N ASP A 182 -5.19 18.14 -7.02
CA ASP A 182 -4.57 19.00 -8.00
C ASP A 182 -3.32 18.31 -8.55
N ARG A 183 -3.24 18.27 -9.88
CA ARG A 183 -2.04 17.87 -10.62
C ARG A 183 -1.56 19.08 -11.40
N VAL A 184 -0.28 19.13 -11.74
CA VAL A 184 0.35 20.24 -12.50
C VAL A 184 -0.44 20.58 -13.78
N TYR A 185 -1.02 19.57 -14.42
CA TYR A 185 -1.76 19.68 -15.68
C TYR A 185 -3.29 19.65 -15.53
N ARG A 186 -3.84 19.47 -14.32
CA ARG A 186 -5.29 19.32 -14.12
C ARG A 186 -5.71 19.69 -12.69
N PRO A 187 -6.67 20.62 -12.51
CA PRO A 187 -7.23 20.87 -11.18
C PRO A 187 -7.96 19.63 -10.64
N ALA A 188 -8.06 19.54 -9.32
CA ALA A 188 -8.87 18.52 -8.65
C ALA A 188 -10.31 18.55 -9.16
N PHE A 189 -10.88 17.38 -9.40
CA PHE A 189 -12.33 17.25 -9.59
C PHE A 189 -13.05 17.33 -8.25
N THR A 190 -14.34 17.69 -8.30
CA THR A 190 -15.19 17.57 -7.11
C THR A 190 -15.38 16.10 -6.75
N VAL A 191 -15.66 15.85 -5.47
CA VAL A 191 -15.91 14.49 -4.96
C VAL A 191 -17.05 13.83 -5.72
N GLU A 192 -18.16 14.56 -5.95
CA GLU A 192 -19.33 14.05 -6.67
C GLU A 192 -18.96 13.61 -8.09
N ARG A 193 -18.10 14.38 -8.76
CA ARG A 193 -17.60 14.02 -10.09
C ARG A 193 -16.73 12.76 -10.02
N ALA A 194 -15.79 12.68 -9.09
CA ALA A 194 -14.95 11.49 -8.92
C ALA A 194 -15.79 10.23 -8.64
N LEU A 195 -16.80 10.32 -7.76
CA LEU A 195 -17.72 9.23 -7.47
C LEU A 195 -18.54 8.82 -8.70
N SER A 196 -19.04 9.79 -9.48
CA SER A 196 -19.78 9.50 -10.70
C SER A 196 -18.94 8.75 -11.74
N MET A 197 -17.65 9.10 -11.86
CA MET A 197 -16.70 8.39 -12.71
C MET A 197 -16.39 6.98 -12.20
N LEU A 198 -16.27 6.80 -10.88
CA LEU A 198 -16.08 5.48 -10.29
C LEU A 198 -17.27 4.54 -10.54
N VAL A 199 -18.50 5.07 -10.42
CA VAL A 199 -19.74 4.34 -10.74
C VAL A 199 -19.77 3.93 -12.22
N ALA A 200 -19.40 4.85 -13.12
CA ALA A 200 -19.42 4.60 -14.56
C ALA A 200 -18.46 3.47 -14.99
N GLU A 201 -17.36 3.27 -14.27
CA GLU A 201 -16.37 2.22 -14.53
C GLU A 201 -16.59 0.94 -13.70
N SER A 202 -17.70 0.86 -12.94
CA SER A 202 -18.05 -0.32 -12.14
C SER A 202 -18.35 -1.52 -13.05
N GLY A 203 -17.68 -2.65 -12.79
CA GLY A 203 -17.75 -3.86 -13.60
C GLY A 203 -16.88 -3.83 -14.86
N ALA A 204 -16.31 -2.68 -15.21
CA ALA A 204 -15.35 -2.51 -16.30
C ALA A 204 -13.93 -2.39 -15.73
N ALA A 205 -13.54 -1.20 -15.25
CA ALA A 205 -12.25 -1.02 -14.60
C ALA A 205 -12.24 -1.64 -13.20
N PHE A 206 -13.33 -1.45 -12.45
CA PHE A 206 -13.34 -1.69 -11.01
C PHE A 206 -14.31 -2.78 -10.61
N ASP A 207 -13.95 -3.51 -9.57
CA ASP A 207 -14.83 -4.50 -8.94
C ASP A 207 -16.11 -3.82 -8.40
N PRO A 208 -17.31 -4.23 -8.85
CA PRO A 208 -18.57 -3.70 -8.35
C PRO A 208 -18.73 -3.78 -6.83
N MET A 209 -18.24 -4.85 -6.19
CA MET A 209 -18.30 -5.00 -4.74
C MET A 209 -17.47 -3.90 -4.05
N VAL A 210 -16.26 -3.65 -4.53
CA VAL A 210 -15.37 -2.63 -3.97
C VAL A 210 -15.92 -1.23 -4.21
N VAL A 211 -16.45 -0.95 -5.41
CA VAL A 211 -17.10 0.33 -5.73
C VAL A 211 -18.31 0.56 -4.83
N ASN A 212 -19.18 -0.44 -4.65
CA ASN A 212 -20.36 -0.31 -3.79
C ASN A 212 -19.98 -0.04 -2.33
N ALA A 213 -18.97 -0.72 -1.80
CA ALA A 213 -18.46 -0.46 -0.46
C ALA A 213 -17.87 0.95 -0.34
N PHE A 214 -17.12 1.40 -1.36
CA PHE A 214 -16.59 2.76 -1.39
C PHE A 214 -17.70 3.81 -1.36
N LEU A 215 -18.73 3.64 -2.20
CA LEU A 215 -19.85 4.57 -2.29
C LEU A 215 -20.67 4.64 -0.99
N ALA A 216 -20.88 3.51 -0.34
CA ALA A 216 -21.59 3.45 0.95
C ALA A 216 -20.86 4.23 2.07
N HIS A 217 -19.55 4.41 1.94
CA HIS A 217 -18.70 5.09 2.93
C HIS A 217 -17.97 6.32 2.36
N ALA A 218 -18.45 6.87 1.23
CA ALA A 218 -17.72 7.90 0.50
C ALA A 218 -17.48 9.17 1.33
N GLU A 219 -18.46 9.59 2.12
CA GLU A 219 -18.33 10.76 3.01
C GLU A 219 -17.25 10.55 4.08
N GLU A 220 -17.19 9.36 4.69
CA GLU A 220 -16.21 9.01 5.72
C GLU A 220 -14.79 8.92 5.13
N ILE A 221 -14.68 8.30 3.94
CA ILE A 221 -13.42 8.17 3.20
C ILE A 221 -12.92 9.55 2.74
N ASP A 222 -13.79 10.43 2.26
CA ASP A 222 -13.41 11.78 1.86
C ASP A 222 -13.00 12.66 3.05
N ALA A 223 -13.74 12.57 4.17
CA ALA A 223 -13.35 13.23 5.41
C ALA A 223 -11.97 12.76 5.89
N LEU A 224 -11.68 11.46 5.80
CA LEU A 224 -10.36 10.90 6.08
C LEU A 224 -9.29 11.47 5.14
N ARG A 225 -9.54 11.49 3.82
CA ARG A 225 -8.64 12.07 2.80
C ARG A 225 -8.31 13.53 3.11
N CYS A 226 -9.33 14.33 3.45
CA CYS A 226 -9.16 15.74 3.82
C CYS A 226 -8.33 15.90 5.09
N ARG A 227 -8.59 15.08 6.11
CA ARG A 227 -7.83 15.08 7.37
C ARG A 227 -6.36 14.79 7.13
N ILE A 228 -6.03 13.72 6.40
CA ILE A 228 -4.65 13.34 6.09
C ILE A 228 -3.95 14.41 5.25
N THR A 229 -4.65 15.03 4.30
CA THR A 229 -4.10 16.14 3.49
C THR A 229 -3.72 17.35 4.34
N ARG A 230 -4.52 17.66 5.36
CA ARG A 230 -4.28 18.78 6.29
C ARG A 230 -3.19 18.46 7.30
N GLU A 231 -3.24 17.28 7.92
CA GLU A 231 -2.34 16.90 9.01
C GLU A 231 -0.97 16.45 8.51
N ARG A 232 -0.89 15.93 7.28
CA ARG A 232 0.34 15.43 6.64
C ARG A 232 1.14 14.52 7.58
N PRO A 233 0.53 13.41 8.07
CA PRO A 233 1.23 12.49 8.95
C PRO A 233 2.52 12.01 8.29
N SER A 234 3.52 11.73 9.13
CA SER A 234 4.79 11.22 8.65
C SER A 234 4.60 9.85 7.99
N PHE A 235 5.51 9.51 7.09
CA PHE A 235 5.53 8.17 6.49
C PHE A 235 5.74 7.07 7.53
N GLU A 236 6.43 7.37 8.63
CA GLU A 236 6.59 6.47 9.78
C GLU A 236 5.24 6.11 10.42
N ALA A 237 4.28 7.04 10.41
CA ALA A 237 2.93 6.80 10.92
C ALA A 237 2.16 5.72 10.14
N LEU A 238 2.57 5.40 8.90
CA LEU A 238 2.02 4.26 8.14
C LEU A 238 2.47 2.92 8.72
N ILE A 239 3.68 2.88 9.29
CA ILE A 239 4.28 1.68 9.87
C ILE A 239 3.74 1.47 11.28
N ASP A 240 3.66 2.54 12.07
CA ASP A 240 3.26 2.45 13.46
C ASP A 240 1.76 2.23 13.61
N SER A 241 1.41 1.15 14.31
CA SER A 241 0.09 0.94 14.87
C SER A 241 -0.04 1.77 16.13
N LEU A 242 -1.00 2.71 16.17
CA LEU A 242 -1.51 3.23 17.44
C LEU A 242 -2.02 2.06 18.32
#